data_AF-A0A2S8PG80-F1
#
_entry.id   AF-A0A2S8PG80-F1
#
_cell.length_a   1.000
_cell.length_b   1.000
_cell.length_c   1.000
_cell.angle_alpha   90.00
_cell.angle_beta   90.00
_cell.angle_gamma   90.00
#
_symmetry.space_group_name_H-M   'P 1'
#
loop_
_entity.id
_entity.type
_entity.pdbx_description
1 polymer ?
#
loop_
_entity_poly.entity_id
_entity_poly.type
_entity_poly.pdbx_seq_one_letter_code
_entity_poly.pdbx_strand_id
1 'polypeptide(L)'
;MRYTDYIRLKTGRYQSVGKFGDDIYAYEVLTGIADTPEYHQISKEEFESFETWSEEYITDLKKLYEIINRPVICSGYLGRAELNTSLLRDM
;
A
#
# COMPACT_ATOMS: atom_id res chain seq x y z
N MET A 1 2.84 11.80 -9.59
CA MET A 1 1.62 11.42 -8.87
C MET A 1 1.81 11.70 -7.40
N ARG A 2 0.79 12.20 -6.72
CA ARG A 2 0.76 12.46 -5.29
C ARG A 2 -0.02 11.37 -4.57
N TYR A 3 0.13 11.31 -3.25
CA TYR A 3 -0.63 10.37 -2.42
C TYR A 3 -2.15 10.51 -2.60
N THR A 4 -2.65 11.71 -2.89
CA THR A 4 -4.06 12.00 -3.19
C THR A 4 -4.54 11.44 -4.53
N ASP A 5 -3.61 11.05 -5.42
CA ASP A 5 -3.93 10.44 -6.72
C ASP A 5 -4.14 8.92 -6.58
N TYR A 6 -3.95 8.35 -5.39
CA TYR A 6 -4.22 6.95 -5.12
C TYR A 6 -5.72 6.64 -5.27
N ILE A 7 -6.05 5.69 -6.14
CA ILE A 7 -7.40 5.19 -6.30
C ILE A 7 -7.53 3.90 -5.50
N ARG A 8 -8.27 3.99 -4.39
CA ARG A 8 -8.63 2.85 -3.56
C ARG A 8 -9.63 1.95 -4.28
N LEU A 9 -9.37 0.65 -4.34
CA LEU A 9 -10.21 -0.32 -5.06
C LEU A 9 -10.78 -1.42 -4.17
N LYS A 10 -9.98 -1.93 -3.22
CA LYS A 10 -10.42 -2.91 -2.22
C LYS A 10 -10.07 -2.41 -0.83
N THR A 11 -10.93 -2.67 0.15
CA THR A 11 -10.80 -2.09 1.50
C THR A 11 -10.82 -3.17 2.57
N GLY A 12 -9.92 -3.06 3.54
CA GLY A 12 -9.94 -3.83 4.78
C GLY A 12 -10.05 -2.91 5.99
N ARG A 13 -9.84 -3.46 7.19
CA ARG A 13 -9.82 -2.66 8.43
C ARG A 13 -8.48 -1.90 8.54
N TYR A 14 -8.53 -0.57 8.49
CA TYR A 14 -7.36 0.34 8.52
C TYR A 14 -6.33 0.14 7.39
N GLN A 15 -6.73 -0.53 6.31
CA GLN A 15 -5.88 -0.83 5.18
C GLN A 15 -6.68 -0.88 3.89
N SER A 16 -6.02 -0.71 2.76
CA SER A 16 -6.65 -0.87 1.46
C SER A 16 -5.63 -1.25 0.39
N VAL A 17 -6.10 -1.72 -0.76
CA VAL A 17 -5.28 -1.86 -1.96
C VAL A 17 -5.93 -1.15 -3.14
N GLY A 18 -5.10 -0.68 -4.05
CA GLY A 18 -5.50 0.22 -5.11
C GLY A 18 -4.35 0.51 -6.06
N LYS A 19 -4.41 1.65 -6.74
CA LYS A 19 -3.44 2.01 -7.76
C LYS A 19 -3.03 3.47 -7.76
N PHE A 20 -1.80 3.72 -8.19
CA PHE A 20 -1.36 4.99 -8.74
C PHE A 20 -1.29 4.86 -10.28
N GLY A 21 -2.08 5.64 -11.00
CA GLY A 21 -2.20 5.49 -12.45
C GLY A 21 -2.69 4.09 -12.84
N ASP A 22 -2.28 3.60 -14.00
CA ASP A 22 -2.82 2.34 -14.56
C ASP A 22 -2.09 1.08 -14.06
N ASP A 23 -0.79 1.19 -13.75
CA ASP A 23 0.09 0.02 -13.61
C ASP A 23 0.74 -0.15 -12.23
N ILE A 24 0.65 0.84 -11.34
CA ILE A 24 1.31 0.77 -10.03
C ILE A 24 0.30 0.35 -8.97
N TYR A 25 0.28 -0.94 -8.67
CA TYR A 25 -0.50 -1.47 -7.56
C TYR A 25 0.17 -1.12 -6.23
N ALA A 26 -0.63 -0.63 -5.29
CA ALA A 26 -0.14 -0.24 -3.97
C ALA A 26 -1.05 -0.75 -2.87
N TYR A 27 -0.39 -1.12 -1.76
CA TYR A 27 -1.00 -1.36 -0.47
C TYR A 27 -0.92 -0.07 0.35
N GLU A 28 -2.07 0.40 0.82
CA GLU A 28 -2.23 1.52 1.73
C GLU A 28 -2.43 1.01 3.14
N VAL A 29 -1.62 1.52 4.06
CA VAL A 29 -1.82 1.34 5.50
C VAL A 29 -1.81 2.70 6.17
N LEU A 30 -2.71 2.89 7.13
CA LEU A 30 -2.75 4.11 7.92
C LEU A 30 -1.79 3.95 9.11
N THR A 31 -0.80 4.85 9.23
CA THR A 31 0.25 4.77 10.25
C THR A 31 0.40 6.07 11.05
N GLY A 32 0.95 5.94 12.26
CA GLY A 32 1.34 7.06 13.12
C GLY A 32 0.19 7.90 13.69
N ILE A 33 0.46 9.20 13.92
CA ILE A 33 -0.50 10.15 14.49
C ILE A 33 -1.41 10.65 13.36
N ALA A 34 -2.72 10.64 13.61
CA ALA A 34 -3.78 11.05 12.66
C ALA A 34 -3.98 10.12 11.45
N ASP A 35 -3.64 8.83 11.57
CA ASP A 35 -3.93 7.81 10.55
C ASP A 35 -3.41 8.23 9.15
N THR A 36 -2.15 8.67 9.10
CA THR A 36 -1.54 9.16 7.86
C THR A 36 -1.28 7.99 6.91
N PRO A 37 -1.69 8.05 5.63
CA PRO A 37 -1.52 6.93 4.74
C PRO A 37 -0.05 6.77 4.29
N GLU A 38 0.41 5.53 4.25
CA GLU A 38 1.66 5.10 3.63
C GLU A 38 1.37 4.05 2.57
N TYR A 39 2.10 4.14 1.47
CA TYR A 39 1.88 3.29 0.30
C TYR A 39 3.13 2.45 0.02
N HIS A 40 2.92 1.15 -0.10
CA HIS A 40 3.95 0.17 -0.47
C HIS A 40 3.56 -0.49 -1.78
N GLN A 41 4.50 -0.66 -2.70
CA GLN A 41 4.20 -1.37 -3.94
C GLN A 41 3.88 -2.85 -3.67
N ILE A 42 2.85 -3.34 -4.34
CA ILE A 42 2.46 -4.74 -4.36
C ILE A 42 2.36 -5.25 -5.79
N SER A 43 2.40 -6.57 -5.96
CA SER A 43 2.21 -7.20 -7.27
C SER A 43 0.72 -7.20 -7.62
N LYS A 44 0.42 -7.51 -8.89
CA LYS A 44 -0.96 -7.74 -9.31
C LYS A 44 -1.57 -8.94 -8.59
N GLU A 45 -0.82 -10.01 -8.41
CA GLU A 45 -1.26 -11.23 -7.69
C GLU A 45 -1.55 -10.92 -6.21
N GLU A 46 -0.73 -10.08 -5.57
CA GLU A 46 -0.95 -9.62 -4.21
C GLU A 46 -2.21 -8.75 -4.10
N PHE A 47 -2.47 -7.91 -5.09
CA PHE A 47 -3.72 -7.16 -5.20
C PHE A 47 -4.94 -8.08 -5.39
N GLU A 48 -4.83 -9.07 -6.27
CA GLU A 48 -5.92 -10.01 -6.57
C GLU A 48 -6.29 -10.88 -5.36
N SER A 49 -5.29 -11.25 -4.55
CA SER A 49 -5.45 -12.08 -3.34
C SER A 49 -5.66 -11.28 -2.03
N PHE A 50 -5.86 -9.96 -2.11
CA PHE A 50 -6.00 -9.07 -0.95
C PHE A 50 -6.97 -9.58 0.12
N GLU A 51 -8.16 -10.02 -0.28
CA GLU A 51 -9.21 -10.48 0.64
C GLU A 51 -8.74 -11.70 1.46
N THR A 52 -7.92 -12.58 0.87
CA THR A 52 -7.38 -13.75 1.56
C THR A 52 -6.38 -13.35 2.65
N TRP A 53 -5.36 -12.58 2.32
CA TRP A 53 -4.29 -12.26 3.28
C TRP A 53 -4.63 -11.08 4.20
N SER A 54 -5.63 -10.25 3.88
CA SER A 54 -6.11 -9.19 4.77
C SER A 54 -7.04 -9.73 5.87
N GLU A 55 -7.75 -10.82 5.63
CA GLU A 55 -8.51 -11.56 6.65
C GLU A 55 -7.58 -12.36 7.58
N GLU A 56 -6.48 -12.89 7.05
CA GLU A 56 -5.41 -13.55 7.82
C GLU A 56 -4.75 -12.63 8.86
N TYR A 57 -5.03 -11.32 8.87
CA TYR A 57 -4.57 -10.37 9.89
C TYR A 57 -4.84 -10.83 11.34
N ILE A 58 -5.83 -11.70 11.55
CA ILE A 58 -6.20 -12.22 12.87
C ILE A 58 -5.35 -13.44 13.27
N THR A 59 -4.71 -14.15 12.32
CA THR A 59 -4.05 -15.45 12.57
C THR A 59 -2.62 -15.56 12.04
N ASP A 60 -2.26 -14.92 10.92
CA ASP A 60 -0.93 -14.91 10.34
C ASP A 60 -0.61 -13.55 9.68
N LEU A 61 0.26 -12.76 10.31
CA LEU A 61 0.65 -11.43 9.84
C LEU A 61 1.83 -11.46 8.85
N LYS A 62 2.31 -12.63 8.43
CA LYS A 62 3.53 -12.76 7.64
C LYS A 62 3.49 -11.95 6.35
N LYS A 63 2.38 -12.01 5.60
CA LYS A 63 2.27 -11.30 4.32
C LYS A 63 2.24 -9.78 4.52
N LEU A 64 1.52 -9.31 5.53
CA LEU A 64 1.52 -7.90 5.90
C LEU A 64 2.93 -7.41 6.23
N TYR A 65 3.64 -8.12 7.10
CA TYR A 65 5.02 -7.78 7.47
C TYR A 65 5.97 -7.78 6.28
N GLU A 66 5.79 -8.72 5.35
CA GLU A 66 6.56 -8.74 4.10
C GLU A 66 6.33 -7.46 3.27
N ILE A 67 5.09 -6.98 3.19
CA ILE A 67 4.74 -5.79 2.40
C ILE A 67 5.22 -4.51 3.10
N ILE A 68 4.95 -4.31 4.39
CA ILE A 68 5.30 -3.06 5.10
C ILE A 68 6.81 -2.88 5.31
N ASN A 69 7.59 -3.97 5.23
CA ASN A 69 9.06 -3.88 5.22
C ASN A 69 9.65 -3.45 3.86
N ARG A 70 8.82 -3.32 2.82
CA ARG A 70 9.23 -2.74 1.52
C ARG A 70 9.34 -1.22 1.62
N PRO A 71 10.07 -0.56 0.72
CA PRO A 71 10.12 0.89 0.68
C PRO A 71 8.73 1.53 0.60
N VAL A 72 8.54 2.62 1.34
CA VAL A 72 7.38 3.50 1.20
C VAL A 72 7.55 4.30 -0.09
N ILE A 73 6.74 4.03 -1.10
CA ILE A 73 6.84 4.67 -2.43
C ILE A 73 6.14 6.04 -2.45
N CYS A 74 5.17 6.26 -1.56
CA CYS A 74 4.43 7.51 -1.40
C CYS A 74 3.82 7.57 0.01
N SER A 75 3.55 8.76 0.55
CA SER A 75 2.91 8.92 1.86
C SER A 75 2.24 10.29 2.03
N GLY A 76 1.24 10.37 2.90
CA GLY A 76 0.68 11.64 3.37
C GLY A 76 1.63 12.46 4.28
N TYR A 77 2.76 11.90 4.72
CA TYR A 77 3.75 12.64 5.52
C TYR A 77 4.44 13.75 4.71
N LEU A 78 4.77 14.85 5.40
CA LEU A 78 5.46 15.99 4.82
C LEU A 78 6.79 15.55 4.18
N GLY A 79 7.00 15.92 2.92
CA GLY A 79 8.20 15.55 2.15
C GLY A 79 8.15 14.18 1.46
N ARG A 80 7.08 13.39 1.63
CA ARG A 80 6.85 12.12 0.92
C ARG A 80 5.53 12.07 0.15
N ALA A 81 4.90 13.23 -0.02
CA ALA A 81 3.63 13.40 -0.72
C ALA A 81 3.66 12.97 -2.19
N GLU A 82 4.83 12.92 -2.82
CA GLU A 82 5.01 12.55 -4.22
C GLU A 82 5.50 11.10 -4.34
N LEU A 83 4.96 10.38 -5.32
CA LEU A 83 5.39 9.04 -5.66
C LEU A 83 6.85 9.05 -6.09
N ASN A 84 7.70 8.34 -5.35
CA ASN A 84 9.10 8.18 -5.68
C ASN A 84 9.30 6.95 -6.58
N THR A 85 9.39 7.19 -7.89
CA THR A 85 9.52 6.14 -8.90
C THR A 85 10.83 5.36 -8.82
N SER A 86 11.87 5.90 -8.18
CA SER A 86 13.14 5.19 -7.98
C SER A 86 13.06 4.06 -6.94
N LEU A 87 11.98 4.01 -6.17
CA LEU A 87 11.71 2.96 -5.18
C LEU A 87 10.80 1.85 -5.73
N LEU A 88 10.35 1.98 -6.98
CA LEU A 88 9.55 0.94 -7.63
C LEU A 88 10.43 -0.29 -7.86
N ARG A 89 9.88 -1.43 -7.49
CA ARG A 89 10.39 -2.76 -7.74
C ARG A 89 9.94 -3.22 -9.12
N ASP A 90 10.79 -4.01 -9.76
CA ASP A 90 10.38 -4.83 -10.90
C ASP A 90 9.44 -5.91 -10.35
N MET A 91 8.19 -5.90 -10.79
CA MET A 91 7.10 -6.77 -10.33
C MET A 91 6.57 -7.61 -11.47
#